data_AF-A0A382FCZ2-F1
#
_entry.id   AF-A0A382FCZ2-F1
#
_cell.length_a   1.000
_cell.length_b   1.000
_cell.length_c   1.000
_cell.angle_alpha   90.00
_cell.angle_beta   90.00
_cell.angle_gamma   90.00
#
_symmetry.space_group_name_H-M   'P 1'
#
loop_
_entity.id
_entity.type
_entity.pdbx_description
1 polymer ?
#
loop_
_entity_poly.entity_id
_entity_poly.type
_entity_poly.pdbx_seq_one_letter_code
_entity_poly.pdbx_strand_id
1 'polypeptide(L)' 'MSTLHEQITAAYENYVVEADKFDTKGNKAAATRARKSLGDLAKLGKSRRKEIQEKKNAM' A
#
# COMPACT_ATOMS: atom_id res chain seq x y z
N MET A 1 -15.54 -9.53 1.23
CA MET A 1 -14.34 -9.51 0.36
C MET A 1 -13.94 -8.06 0.19
N SER A 2 -12.73 -7.66 0.60
CA SER A 2 -12.29 -6.27 0.47
C SER A 2 -11.87 -5.96 -0.97
N THR A 3 -12.29 -4.83 -1.52
CA THR A 3 -11.94 -4.42 -2.89
C THR A 3 -10.45 -4.08 -3.01
N LEU A 4 -9.90 -4.14 -4.24
CA LEU A 4 -8.50 -3.77 -4.47
C LEU A 4 -8.20 -2.33 -4.02
N HIS A 5 -9.19 -1.43 -4.15
CA HIS A 5 -9.08 -0.05 -3.70
C HIS A 5 -8.97 0.06 -2.17
N GLU A 6 -9.80 -0.68 -1.43
CA GLU A 6 -9.73 -0.74 0.03
C GLU A 6 -8.39 -1.31 0.51
N GLN A 7 -7.87 -2.34 -0.16
CA GLN A 7 -6.56 -2.90 0.17
C GLN A 7 -5.43 -1.89 -0.03
N ILE A 8 -5.48 -1.08 -1.10
CA ILE A 8 -4.51 0.00 -1.34
C ILE A 8 -4.62 1.06 -0.24
N THR A 9 -5.83 1.48 0.10
CA THR A 9 -6.07 2.51 1.11
C THR A 9 -5.57 2.06 2.48
N ALA A 10 -5.90 0.83 2.89
CA ALA A 10 -5.41 0.25 4.14
C ALA A 10 -3.89 0.10 4.17
N ALA A 11 -3.24 -0.29 3.05
CA ALA A 11 -1.78 -0.38 2.99
C ALA A 11 -1.11 1.00 3.10
N TYR A 12 -1.73 2.04 2.55
CA TYR A 12 -1.27 3.43 2.68
C TYR A 12 -1.40 3.95 4.11
N GLU A 13 -2.56 3.79 4.75
CA GLU A 13 -2.78 4.21 6.14
C GLU A 13 -1.79 3.52 7.09
N ASN A 14 -1.57 2.22 6.91
CA ASN A 14 -0.58 1.46 7.68
C ASN A 14 0.84 1.97 7.45
N TYR A 15 1.20 2.34 6.21
CA TYR A 15 2.49 2.97 5.92
C TYR A 15 2.63 4.29 6.68
N VAL A 16 1.65 5.19 6.60
CA VAL A 16 1.70 6.51 7.25
C VAL A 16 1.87 6.36 8.76
N VAL A 17 1.09 5.49 9.40
CA VAL A 17 1.17 5.24 10.85
C VAL A 17 2.53 4.68 11.27
N GLU A 18 3.09 3.73 10.52
CA GLU A 18 4.38 3.13 10.86
C GLU A 18 5.56 4.02 10.49
N ALA A 19 5.45 4.83 9.44
CA ALA A 19 6.42 5.86 9.10
C ALA A 19 6.49 6.92 10.19
N ASP A 20 5.35 7.43 10.66
CA ASP A 20 5.29 8.40 11.76
C ASP A 20 5.94 7.83 13.04
N LYS A 21 5.63 6.58 13.41
CA LYS A 21 6.27 5.89 14.55
C LYS A 21 7.79 5.72 14.38
N PHE A 22 8.26 5.55 13.15
CA PHE A 22 9.69 5.43 12.86
C PHE A 22 10.37 6.81 12.92
N ASP A 23 9.83 7.80 12.24
CA ASP A 23 10.43 9.13 12.07
C ASP A 23 10.40 9.94 13.36
N THR A 24 9.31 9.86 14.14
CA THR A 24 9.15 10.62 15.39
C THR A 24 9.75 9.93 16.61
N LYS A 25 9.62 8.60 16.70
CA LYS A 25 10.01 7.83 17.90
C LYS A 25 11.21 6.92 17.69
N GLY A 26 11.82 6.92 16.50
CA GLY A 26 12.98 6.07 16.18
C GLY A 26 12.69 4.57 16.26
N ASN A 27 11.43 4.14 16.15
CA ASN A 27 11.06 2.74 16.34
C ASN A 27 11.54 1.87 15.18
N LYS A 28 12.63 1.12 15.39
CA LYS A 28 13.25 0.24 14.39
C LYS A 28 12.29 -0.83 13.85
N ALA A 29 11.38 -1.35 14.66
CA ALA A 29 10.38 -2.32 14.21
C ALA A 29 9.33 -1.67 13.29
N ALA A 30 8.97 -0.40 13.56
CA ALA A 30 8.10 0.38 12.69
C ALA A 30 8.75 0.62 11.32
N ALA A 31 10.08 0.80 11.27
CA ALA A 31 10.82 0.90 10.00
C ALA A 31 10.64 -0.34 9.10
N THR A 32 10.68 -1.54 9.68
CA THR A 32 10.45 -2.79 8.93
C THR A 32 9.01 -2.89 8.43
N ARG A 33 8.03 -2.51 9.27
CA ARG A 33 6.61 -2.53 8.90
C ARG A 33 6.27 -1.49 7.83
N ALA A 34 6.80 -0.27 7.93
CA ALA A 34 6.63 0.78 6.92
C ALA A 34 7.15 0.32 5.55
N ARG A 35 8.35 -0.28 5.49
CA ARG A 35 8.89 -0.84 4.24
C ARG A 35 8.03 -1.97 3.68
N LYS A 36 7.49 -2.84 4.54
CA LYS A 36 6.57 -3.90 4.12
C LYS A 36 5.29 -3.31 3.51
N SER A 37 4.67 -2.33 4.15
CA SER A 37 3.48 -1.64 3.64
C SER A 37 3.73 -0.98 2.28
N LEU A 38 4.89 -0.34 2.09
CA LEU A 38 5.30 0.22 0.79
C LEU A 38 5.49 -0.87 -0.28
N GLY A 39 6.08 -2.02 0.08
CA GLY A 39 6.21 -3.16 -0.82
C GLY A 39 4.87 -3.75 -1.24
N ASP A 40 3.91 -3.81 -0.31
CA ASP A 40 2.56 -4.28 -0.57
C ASP A 40 1.79 -3.27 -1.45
N LEU A 41 1.92 -1.95 -1.18
CA LEU A 41 1.38 -0.89 -2.04
C LEU A 41 1.89 -0.98 -3.48
N ALA A 42 3.19 -1.21 -3.69
CA ALA A 42 3.76 -1.33 -5.03
C ALA A 42 3.15 -2.50 -5.82
N LYS A 43 2.88 -3.63 -5.15
CA LYS A 43 2.21 -4.79 -5.78
C LYS A 43 0.76 -4.46 -6.10
N LEU A 44 0.02 -3.91 -5.14
CA LEU A 44 -1.39 -3.56 -5.31
C LEU A 44 -1.60 -2.50 -6.40
N GLY A 45 -0.70 -1.51 -6.47
CA GLY A 45 -0.71 -0.49 -7.52
C GLY A 45 -0.51 -1.08 -8.92
N LYS A 46 0.36 -2.08 -9.08
CA LYS A 46 0.51 -2.82 -10.36
C LYS A 46 -0.77 -3.56 -10.73
N SER A 47 -1.39 -4.26 -9.77
CA SER A 47 -2.67 -4.94 -9.97
C SER A 47 -3.77 -3.96 -10.41
N ARG A 48 -3.85 -2.79 -9.76
CA ARG A 48 -4.87 -1.78 -10.09
C ARG A 48 -4.64 -1.18 -11.47
N ARG A 49 -3.38 -0.91 -11.84
CA ARG A 49 -3.03 -0.47 -13.19
C ARG A 49 -3.44 -1.49 -14.24
N LYS A 50 -3.20 -2.79 -14.01
CA LYS A 50 -3.61 -3.87 -14.91
C LYS A 50 -5.13 -3.92 -15.07
N GLU A 51 -5.88 -3.86 -13.97
CA GLU A 51 -7.35 -3.85 -13.99
C GLU A 51 -7.91 -2.67 -14.81
N ILE A 52 -7.31 -1.48 -14.68
CA ILE A 52 -7.69 -0.30 -15.47
C ILE A 52 -7.43 -0.54 -16.96
N GLN A 53 -6.26 -1.09 -17.30
CA GLN A 53 -5.89 -1.36 -18.69
C GLN A 53 -6.81 -2.39 -19.34
N GLU A 54 -7.16 -3.46 -18.62
CA GLU A 54 -8.10 -4.49 -19.09
C GLU A 54 -9.49 -3.91 -19.32
N LYS A 55 -9.99 -3.09 -18.38
CA LYS A 55 -11.27 -2.38 -18.55
C LYS A 55 -11.26 -1.46 -19.76
N LYS A 56 -10.18 -0.70 -19.97
CA LYS A 56 -10.05 0.19 -21.13
C LYS A 56 -10.05 -0.57 -22.46
N ASN A 57 -9.43 -1.74 -22.51
CA ASN A 57 -9.35 -2.55 -23.72
C ASN A 57 -10.65 -3.34 -24.01
N ALA A 58 -11.49 -3.53 -23.00
CA ALA A 58 -12.79 -4.19 -23.12
C ALA A 58 -13.96 -3.20 -23.37
N MET A 59 -13.65 -1.91 -23.42
CA MET A 59 -14.55 -0.83 -23.87
C MET A 59 -14.39 -0.62 -25.37
#